data_AF-A0A846DIN1-F1
#
_entry.id   AF-A0A846DIN1-F1
#
_cell.length_a   1.000
_cell.length_b   1.000
_cell.length_c   1.000
_cell.angle_alpha   90.00
_cell.angle_beta   90.00
_cell.angle_gamma   90.00
#
_symmetry.space_group_name_H-M   'P 1'
#
loop_
_entity.id
_entity.type
_entity.pdbx_description
1 polymer ?
#
loop_
_entity_poly.entity_id
_entity_poly.type
_entity_poly.pdbx_seq_one_letter_code
_entity_poly.pdbx_strand_id
1 'polypeptide(L)'
;DDVTVLPPDDGTVTPPDDGTVTPPDDGTVTPPDDGTVTPPDDGTGTPPENVTVLLPDDLTVSQQVDSKIPTPDNSSITPPEVPPLVEQPITLEATVTSDLVYGIEKAFTEEYQAYFLRQLKTKISTQNDVRDRIRELEREKGLKTGVIYVSFVQNSLTLPGTRCQTPAIPAAEIDRRFGYRPSDLPLEPEKCLQQSDDQLELLLITADGNPILRRVYNANRAEVLAVTRTFHRTLINPRSLDDKDYLKPAQQLYQWLIGPLEAELKANKIESLIFAMDQGLRSLPLAALHDQKNYLVENYSVSLVPSLSLTYSRFTHVQSLRLLAMGASQFSDKQDLPWVKVELQTIINKLWKGNYFLNESFTLENLKAQRKKRKFGIIHLATHAQFNQGAPENSYIQMWDEKLGLDEVENLFSEPSVELLVLSACQTALGNREAELGFAGSAFQAGVDSTLATLWSVSDQGALGLTTEFYRQLNKTPSKTEALRQAQLAMIRGNVRIENDHLYSSGKKIALSSELSGFGKQSFTHPYYWAAFLLVGDP
;
A
#
# COMPACT_ATOMS: atom_id res chain seq x y z
N ASP A 1 4.11 51.63 32.56
CA ASP A 1 2.86 50.94 32.17
C ASP A 1 3.21 49.72 31.34
N ASP A 2 3.63 48.64 32.00
CA ASP A 2 3.82 47.34 31.34
C ASP A 2 2.48 46.60 31.37
N VAL A 3 1.81 46.55 30.22
CA VAL A 3 0.55 45.84 30.05
C VAL A 3 0.85 44.44 29.53
N THR A 4 0.76 43.45 30.41
CA THR A 4 0.77 42.04 30.01
C THR A 4 -0.61 41.68 29.45
N VAL A 5 -0.69 41.29 28.19
CA VAL A 5 -1.91 40.76 27.56
C VAL A 5 -1.76 39.25 27.43
N LEU A 6 -2.70 38.49 28.00
CA LEU A 6 -2.81 37.04 27.79
C LEU A 6 -3.85 36.77 26.70
N PRO A 7 -3.47 36.27 25.50
CA PRO A 7 -4.40 35.95 24.44
C PRO A 7 -5.06 34.55 24.64
N PRO A 8 -6.16 34.25 23.93
CA PRO A 8 -6.80 32.93 23.95
C PRO A 8 -6.01 31.88 23.15
N ASP A 9 -6.35 30.60 23.36
CA ASP A 9 -5.65 29.43 22.82
C ASP A 9 -5.65 29.35 21.27
N ASP A 10 -6.53 30.08 20.56
CA ASP A 10 -6.55 30.15 19.10
C ASP A 10 -6.91 31.55 18.54
N GLY A 11 -6.00 32.16 17.77
CA GLY A 11 -6.24 33.45 17.10
C GLY A 11 -4.98 34.21 16.66
N THR A 12 -5.16 35.29 15.87
CA THR A 12 -4.08 36.17 15.39
C THR A 12 -3.84 37.31 16.37
N VAL A 13 -2.60 37.48 16.86
CA VAL A 13 -2.22 38.56 17.78
C VAL A 13 -1.30 39.57 17.07
N THR A 14 -1.59 40.86 17.19
CA THR A 14 -0.74 41.96 16.69
C THR A 14 -0.16 42.75 17.89
N PRO A 15 1.14 42.61 18.20
CA PRO A 15 1.72 43.27 19.37
C PRO A 15 2.08 44.74 19.09
N PRO A 16 2.25 45.57 20.15
CA PRO A 16 2.76 46.93 20.03
C PRO A 16 4.26 46.97 19.66
N ASP A 17 4.71 48.12 19.16
CA ASP A 17 6.03 48.32 18.53
C ASP A 17 7.23 48.04 19.47
N ASP A 18 7.05 48.08 20.80
CA ASP A 18 8.11 47.79 21.78
C ASP A 18 7.62 46.93 22.97
N GLY A 19 8.04 45.65 23.03
CA GLY A 19 7.69 44.75 24.13
C GLY A 19 8.11 43.28 23.96
N THR A 20 7.90 42.46 25.00
CA THR A 20 8.19 41.00 25.00
C THR A 20 6.88 40.22 24.89
N VAL A 21 6.78 39.25 23.97
CA VAL A 21 5.56 38.47 23.75
C VAL A 21 5.85 36.97 23.78
N THR A 22 5.02 36.21 24.49
CA THR A 22 5.02 34.75 24.49
C THR A 22 3.90 34.26 23.55
N PRO A 23 4.21 33.50 22.48
CA PRO A 23 3.20 33.04 21.53
C PRO A 23 2.33 31.89 22.08
N PRO A 24 1.10 31.68 21.56
CA PRO A 24 0.32 30.45 21.81
C PRO A 24 0.92 29.24 21.10
N ASP A 25 0.62 28.03 21.58
CA ASP A 25 1.19 26.76 21.12
C ASP A 25 0.90 26.48 19.63
N ASP A 26 -0.23 26.96 19.10
CA ASP A 26 -0.64 26.78 17.71
C ASP A 26 -1.30 28.04 17.10
N GLY A 27 -0.48 28.89 16.46
CA GLY A 27 -0.94 30.06 15.72
C GLY A 27 0.16 30.78 14.90
N THR A 28 -0.23 31.71 14.03
CA THR A 28 0.68 32.57 13.25
C THR A 28 0.98 33.87 13.98
N VAL A 29 2.27 34.18 14.18
CA VAL A 29 2.75 35.44 14.76
C VAL A 29 3.48 36.27 13.70
N THR A 30 3.17 37.57 13.63
CA THR A 30 3.93 38.53 12.82
C THR A 30 4.93 39.23 13.76
N PRO A 31 6.26 39.11 13.54
CA PRO A 31 7.25 39.70 14.45
C PRO A 31 7.27 41.23 14.36
N PRO A 32 7.60 41.95 15.45
CA PRO A 32 7.83 43.40 15.43
C PRO A 32 9.11 43.77 14.66
N ASP A 33 9.19 45.01 14.18
CA ASP A 33 10.30 45.51 13.34
C ASP A 33 11.65 45.55 14.10
N ASP A 34 11.63 45.67 15.44
CA ASP A 34 12.82 45.62 16.30
C ASP A 34 12.55 44.97 17.67
N GLY A 35 12.88 43.67 17.80
CA GLY A 35 12.74 42.94 19.07
C GLY A 35 13.31 41.52 19.05
N THR A 36 13.29 40.86 20.22
CA THR A 36 13.75 39.46 20.40
C THR A 36 12.55 38.51 20.43
N VAL A 37 12.56 37.46 19.61
CA VAL A 37 11.50 36.43 19.56
C VAL A 37 12.11 35.04 19.83
N THR A 38 11.44 34.25 20.67
CA THR A 38 11.72 32.82 20.85
C THR A 38 10.76 32.04 19.95
N PRO A 39 11.22 31.13 19.07
CA PRO A 39 10.33 30.41 18.14
C PRO A 39 9.47 29.34 18.86
N PRO A 40 8.27 29.01 18.36
CA PRO A 40 7.49 27.84 18.81
C PRO A 40 8.15 26.52 18.37
N ASP A 41 7.87 25.42 19.08
CA ASP A 41 8.55 24.13 18.90
C ASP A 41 8.26 23.44 17.54
N ASP A 42 7.21 23.84 16.79
CA ASP A 42 6.79 23.15 15.55
C ASP A 42 6.12 24.03 14.46
N GLY A 43 6.46 25.33 14.38
CA GLY A 43 5.99 26.24 13.33
C GLY A 43 6.97 26.48 12.15
N THR A 44 6.43 26.74 10.94
CA THR A 44 7.21 27.23 9.78
C THR A 44 7.14 28.75 9.64
N GLY A 45 8.28 29.44 9.60
CA GLY A 45 8.35 30.90 9.37
C GLY A 45 9.44 31.30 8.36
N THR A 46 9.15 32.29 7.51
CA THR A 46 10.11 32.96 6.62
C THR A 46 10.88 34.05 7.37
N PRO A 47 12.22 34.14 7.28
CA PRO A 47 12.99 35.09 8.07
C PRO A 47 13.06 36.49 7.43
N PRO A 48 12.97 37.60 8.19
CA PRO A 48 13.40 38.91 7.72
C PRO A 48 14.90 39.13 7.97
N GLU A 49 15.48 40.06 7.22
CA GLU A 49 16.89 40.42 7.23
C GLU A 49 17.26 41.14 8.56
N ASN A 50 18.11 40.50 9.37
CA ASN A 50 18.72 40.95 10.64
C ASN A 50 17.94 40.66 11.94
N VAL A 51 18.08 39.45 12.49
CA VAL A 51 17.87 39.16 13.92
C VAL A 51 18.99 38.26 14.45
N THR A 52 19.43 38.50 15.69
CA THR A 52 20.48 37.71 16.37
C THR A 52 19.84 36.56 17.15
N VAL A 53 20.23 35.31 16.86
CA VAL A 53 19.73 34.10 17.52
C VAL A 53 20.77 33.61 18.55
N LEU A 54 20.36 33.41 19.81
CA LEU A 54 21.22 32.81 20.84
C LEU A 54 20.98 31.29 20.89
N LEU A 55 22.04 30.50 20.64
CA LEU A 55 22.06 29.04 20.84
C LEU A 55 22.57 28.71 22.26
N PRO A 56 22.13 27.61 22.90
CA PRO A 56 22.65 27.20 24.20
C PRO A 56 24.11 26.71 24.10
N ASP A 57 24.90 27.10 25.10
CA ASP A 57 26.31 26.78 25.26
C ASP A 57 26.59 25.28 25.48
N ASP A 58 27.28 24.63 24.54
CA ASP A 58 28.44 23.80 24.91
C ASP A 58 29.35 23.46 23.70
N LEU A 59 30.66 23.72 23.88
CA LEU A 59 31.84 23.15 23.20
C LEU A 59 32.32 23.71 21.84
N THR A 60 33.05 24.83 21.95
CA THR A 60 34.40 25.15 21.42
C THR A 60 34.76 24.92 19.94
N VAL A 61 34.91 26.05 19.24
CA VAL A 61 35.60 26.25 17.95
C VAL A 61 37.11 26.43 18.17
N SER A 62 37.95 25.88 17.29
CA SER A 62 39.33 26.35 17.10
C SER A 62 39.53 26.94 15.70
N GLN A 63 39.95 28.21 15.76
CA GLN A 63 40.32 29.24 14.79
C GLN A 63 40.53 28.95 13.29
N GLN A 64 40.01 29.90 12.49
CA GLN A 64 40.27 30.16 11.08
C GLN A 64 41.74 30.54 10.81
N VAL A 65 42.26 30.15 9.64
CA VAL A 65 43.15 31.00 8.84
C VAL A 65 42.72 30.96 7.37
N ASP A 66 42.57 32.17 6.85
CA ASP A 66 42.21 32.62 5.52
C ASP A 66 43.18 32.16 4.41
N SER A 67 42.66 31.86 3.21
CA SER A 67 43.22 32.25 1.89
C SER A 67 42.84 31.31 0.74
N LYS A 68 42.21 31.91 -0.29
CA LYS A 68 42.22 31.55 -1.72
C LYS A 68 41.62 30.20 -2.13
N ILE A 69 40.48 30.29 -2.83
CA ILE A 69 39.88 29.22 -3.64
C ILE A 69 40.53 29.23 -5.03
N PRO A 70 41.22 28.15 -5.46
CA PRO A 70 41.25 27.73 -6.85
C PRO A 70 40.15 26.67 -7.08
N THR A 71 39.43 26.79 -8.19
CA THR A 71 38.49 25.78 -8.68
C THR A 71 39.20 24.42 -8.87
N PRO A 72 38.62 23.29 -8.41
CA PRO A 72 39.02 21.99 -8.89
C PRO A 72 38.02 21.38 -9.86
N ASP A 73 38.64 20.73 -10.82
CA ASP A 73 38.19 19.97 -11.97
C ASP A 73 37.14 18.89 -11.66
N ASN A 74 36.27 18.67 -12.64
CA ASN A 74 35.17 17.73 -12.62
C ASN A 74 35.66 16.38 -13.18
N SER A 75 36.17 15.48 -12.33
CA SER A 75 36.28 14.07 -12.68
C SER A 75 36.43 13.19 -11.44
N SER A 76 35.76 12.04 -11.46
CA SER A 76 35.71 10.96 -10.45
C SER A 76 34.92 11.23 -9.16
N ILE A 77 33.59 11.06 -9.26
CA ILE A 77 32.77 10.63 -8.11
C ILE A 77 32.36 9.18 -8.37
N THR A 78 33.02 8.25 -7.68
CA THR A 78 32.50 6.89 -7.49
C THR A 78 31.26 6.94 -6.59
N PRO A 79 30.20 6.15 -6.86
CA PRO A 79 29.03 6.12 -5.98
C PRO A 79 29.42 5.63 -4.57
N PRO A 80 28.72 6.06 -3.51
CA PRO A 80 28.93 5.51 -2.18
C PRO A 80 28.52 4.03 -2.16
N GLU A 81 29.44 3.19 -1.70
CA GLU A 81 29.25 1.76 -1.51
C GLU A 81 28.25 1.51 -0.37
N VAL A 82 27.18 0.77 -0.66
CA VAL A 82 26.23 0.30 0.35
C VAL A 82 26.92 -0.81 1.16
N PRO A 83 26.88 -0.80 2.50
CA PRO A 83 27.59 -1.80 3.30
C PRO A 83 27.14 -3.23 2.96
N PRO A 84 28.07 -4.20 2.89
CA PRO A 84 27.73 -5.59 2.62
C PRO A 84 26.85 -6.19 3.73
N LEU A 85 25.87 -7.01 3.34
CA LEU A 85 25.03 -7.79 4.24
C LEU A 85 25.90 -8.75 5.08
N VAL A 86 25.76 -8.69 6.40
CA VAL A 86 26.30 -9.73 7.29
C VAL A 86 25.25 -10.83 7.39
N GLU A 87 25.32 -11.79 6.48
CA GLU A 87 24.48 -12.98 6.51
C GLU A 87 25.08 -14.03 7.46
N GLN A 88 24.31 -14.45 8.46
CA GLN A 88 24.54 -15.75 9.08
C GLN A 88 23.38 -16.68 8.71
N PRO A 89 23.61 -17.69 7.86
CA PRO A 89 22.60 -18.70 7.60
C PRO A 89 22.39 -19.51 8.88
N ILE A 90 21.33 -19.19 9.63
CA ILE A 90 20.80 -20.12 10.61
C ILE A 90 20.02 -21.17 9.82
N THR A 91 20.69 -22.27 9.48
CA THR A 91 19.97 -23.51 9.19
C THR A 91 19.42 -23.98 10.52
N LEU A 92 18.16 -23.63 10.82
CA LEU A 92 17.44 -24.30 11.89
C LEU A 92 17.28 -25.77 11.47
N GLU A 93 18.20 -26.63 11.91
CA GLU A 93 17.86 -28.03 12.15
C GLU A 93 16.76 -27.99 13.21
N ALA A 94 15.52 -27.96 12.75
CA ALA A 94 14.36 -27.70 13.58
C ALA A 94 14.17 -28.82 14.61
N THR A 95 14.71 -28.61 15.81
CA THR A 95 14.13 -29.12 17.05
C THR A 95 13.15 -28.10 17.64
N VAL A 96 12.45 -27.34 16.79
CA VAL A 96 11.32 -26.50 17.19
C VAL A 96 10.06 -27.32 16.93
N THR A 97 9.47 -27.87 17.99
CA THR A 97 8.24 -28.66 17.98
C THR A 97 6.97 -27.85 17.65
N SER A 98 7.10 -26.58 17.24
CA SER A 98 5.98 -25.69 16.91
C SER A 98 6.10 -25.18 15.47
N ASP A 99 5.02 -25.31 14.71
CA ASP A 99 4.85 -24.76 13.36
C ASP A 99 4.98 -23.23 13.36
N LEU A 100 6.08 -22.70 12.80
CA LEU A 100 6.35 -21.25 12.72
C LEU A 100 5.30 -20.53 11.85
N VAL A 101 4.83 -21.17 10.78
CA VAL A 101 3.81 -20.60 9.88
C VAL A 101 2.51 -20.41 10.65
N TYR A 102 2.11 -21.40 11.45
CA TYR A 102 0.90 -21.31 12.27
C TYR A 102 0.90 -20.10 13.19
N GLY A 103 2.04 -19.79 13.83
CA GLY A 103 2.18 -18.64 14.72
C GLY A 103 1.93 -17.30 13.99
N ILE A 104 2.57 -17.12 12.84
CA ILE A 104 2.44 -15.91 12.01
C ILE A 104 1.03 -15.79 11.44
N GLU A 105 0.50 -16.88 10.86
CA GLU A 105 -0.85 -16.93 10.30
C GLU A 105 -1.90 -16.61 11.36
N LYS A 106 -1.75 -17.13 12.58
CA LYS A 106 -2.65 -16.80 13.70
C LYS A 106 -2.61 -15.31 14.01
N ALA A 107 -1.42 -14.74 14.19
CA ALA A 107 -1.25 -13.33 14.54
C ALA A 107 -1.86 -12.40 13.49
N PHE A 108 -1.54 -12.62 12.21
CA PHE A 108 -2.10 -11.80 11.13
C PHE A 108 -3.62 -11.98 11.03
N THR A 109 -4.11 -13.22 11.09
CA THR A 109 -5.55 -13.50 11.02
C THR A 109 -6.33 -12.81 12.13
N GLU A 110 -5.87 -12.92 13.38
CA GLU A 110 -6.51 -12.29 14.52
C GLU A 110 -6.47 -10.76 14.39
N GLU A 111 -5.41 -10.17 13.85
CA GLU A 111 -5.33 -8.72 13.63
C GLU A 111 -6.34 -8.19 12.59
N TYR A 112 -6.54 -8.89 11.48
CA TYR A 112 -7.56 -8.48 10.51
C TYR A 112 -8.99 -8.73 11.04
N GLN A 113 -9.21 -9.86 11.71
CA GLN A 113 -10.51 -10.15 12.35
C GLN A 113 -10.88 -9.13 13.42
N ALA A 114 -9.89 -8.72 14.22
CA ALA A 114 -9.97 -7.61 15.15
C ALA A 114 -10.45 -6.33 14.48
N TYR A 115 -9.72 -5.90 13.45
CA TYR A 115 -9.93 -4.62 12.80
C TYR A 115 -11.31 -4.52 12.14
N PHE A 116 -11.75 -5.59 11.49
CA PHE A 116 -13.06 -5.64 10.82
C PHE A 116 -14.20 -6.08 11.75
N LEU A 117 -13.95 -6.30 13.04
CA LEU A 117 -14.94 -6.80 14.01
C LEU A 117 -15.57 -8.15 13.59
N ARG A 118 -14.80 -9.02 12.93
CA ARG A 118 -15.23 -10.31 12.38
C ARG A 118 -14.57 -11.47 13.14
N GLN A 119 -15.16 -11.86 14.26
CA GLN A 119 -14.74 -13.03 15.05
C GLN A 119 -15.22 -14.33 14.39
N LEU A 120 -14.70 -14.64 13.19
CA LEU A 120 -15.00 -15.89 12.48
C LEU A 120 -14.20 -17.05 13.10
N LYS A 121 -14.80 -18.24 13.18
CA LYS A 121 -14.07 -19.49 13.43
C LYS A 121 -13.27 -19.87 12.17
N THR A 122 -12.18 -19.16 11.93
CA THR A 122 -11.27 -19.40 10.81
C THR A 122 -10.26 -20.49 11.20
N LYS A 123 -10.08 -21.49 10.32
CA LYS A 123 -8.97 -22.44 10.49
C LYS A 123 -7.67 -21.69 10.20
N ILE A 124 -6.78 -21.65 11.19
CA ILE A 124 -5.43 -21.11 11.00
C ILE A 124 -4.61 -22.11 10.18
N SER A 125 -3.98 -21.61 9.12
CA SER A 125 -3.16 -22.40 8.20
C SER A 125 -1.87 -22.84 8.88
N THR A 126 -1.59 -24.13 8.80
CA THR A 126 -0.29 -24.71 9.13
C THR A 126 0.69 -24.55 7.97
N GLN A 127 1.97 -24.82 8.19
CA GLN A 127 2.97 -24.91 7.13
C GLN A 127 2.56 -25.91 6.04
N ASN A 128 1.95 -27.03 6.42
CA ASN A 128 1.48 -28.03 5.46
C ASN A 128 0.29 -27.50 4.65
N ASP A 129 -0.66 -26.80 5.29
CA ASP A 129 -1.78 -26.17 4.57
C ASP A 129 -1.27 -25.15 3.53
N VAL A 130 -0.27 -24.33 3.89
CA VAL A 130 0.35 -23.36 2.97
C VAL A 130 1.05 -24.07 1.82
N ARG A 131 1.78 -25.16 2.08
CA ARG A 131 2.42 -25.96 1.01
C ARG A 131 1.42 -26.59 0.07
N ASP A 132 0.34 -27.15 0.60
CA ASP A 132 -0.69 -27.77 -0.20
C ASP A 132 -1.39 -26.73 -1.07
N ARG A 133 -1.60 -25.51 -0.55
CA ARG A 133 -2.09 -24.38 -1.35
C ARG A 133 -1.11 -23.98 -2.45
N ILE A 134 0.19 -23.87 -2.16
CA ILE A 134 1.21 -23.58 -3.18
C ILE A 134 1.18 -24.65 -4.28
N ARG A 135 1.15 -25.94 -3.92
CA ARG A 135 1.08 -27.04 -4.89
C ARG A 135 -0.20 -26.99 -5.72
N GLU A 136 -1.31 -26.57 -5.14
CA GLU A 136 -2.57 -26.36 -5.86
C GLU A 136 -2.42 -25.22 -6.88
N LEU A 137 -1.91 -24.06 -6.47
CA LEU A 137 -1.63 -22.94 -7.37
C LEU A 137 -0.69 -23.33 -8.50
N GLU A 138 0.37 -24.08 -8.22
CA GLU A 138 1.31 -24.57 -9.25
C GLU A 138 0.62 -25.50 -10.26
N ARG A 139 -0.28 -26.40 -9.79
CA ARG A 139 -1.06 -27.28 -10.67
C ARG A 139 -2.08 -26.52 -11.52
N GLU A 140 -2.72 -25.52 -10.93
CA GLU A 140 -3.82 -24.77 -11.54
C GLU A 140 -3.35 -23.70 -12.53
N LYS A 141 -2.26 -23.02 -12.18
CA LYS A 141 -1.75 -21.84 -12.91
C LYS A 141 -0.48 -22.14 -13.70
N GLY A 142 0.24 -23.21 -13.37
CA GLY A 142 1.51 -23.57 -14.00
C GLY A 142 2.68 -22.66 -13.65
N LEU A 143 2.55 -21.81 -12.61
CA LEU A 143 3.59 -20.88 -12.15
C LEU A 143 4.19 -21.37 -10.84
N LYS A 144 5.51 -21.52 -10.78
CA LYS A 144 6.21 -21.86 -9.54
C LYS A 144 6.04 -20.75 -8.51
N THR A 145 5.55 -21.09 -7.32
CA THR A 145 5.07 -20.10 -6.36
C THR A 145 5.80 -20.19 -5.02
N GLY A 146 6.20 -19.04 -4.48
CA GLY A 146 6.74 -18.90 -3.14
C GLY A 146 5.85 -17.98 -2.29
N VAL A 147 5.67 -18.32 -1.02
CA VAL A 147 5.01 -17.46 -0.02
C VAL A 147 6.09 -16.90 0.90
N ILE A 148 6.14 -15.57 1.01
CA ILE A 148 7.09 -14.85 1.87
C ILE A 148 6.31 -14.17 3.00
N TYR A 149 6.55 -14.61 4.22
CA TYR A 149 6.13 -13.89 5.42
C TYR A 149 7.21 -12.89 5.79
N VAL A 150 6.81 -11.64 6.04
CA VAL A 150 7.69 -10.54 6.43
C VAL A 150 7.23 -10.02 7.79
N SER A 151 8.04 -10.20 8.83
CA SER A 151 7.70 -9.86 10.22
C SER A 151 8.85 -9.18 10.96
N PHE A 152 8.54 -8.43 12.02
CA PHE A 152 9.53 -7.92 12.95
C PHE A 152 9.54 -8.75 14.24
N VAL A 153 10.72 -9.13 14.72
CA VAL A 153 10.89 -10.05 15.87
C VAL A 153 11.96 -9.56 16.86
N GLN A 154 11.76 -9.85 18.15
CA GLN A 154 12.73 -9.53 19.18
C GLN A 154 14.00 -10.39 19.10
N ASN A 155 15.11 -9.83 19.57
CA ASN A 155 16.46 -10.39 19.39
C ASN A 155 16.81 -11.62 20.26
N SER A 156 15.84 -12.44 20.67
CA SER A 156 16.09 -13.73 21.33
C SER A 156 14.95 -14.70 21.06
N LEU A 157 15.26 -15.86 20.44
CA LEU A 157 14.57 -17.18 20.44
C LEU A 157 13.02 -17.27 20.63
N THR A 158 12.30 -16.19 20.41
CA THR A 158 10.86 -16.08 20.53
C THR A 158 10.28 -16.22 19.13
N LEU A 159 9.21 -17.02 19.03
CA LEU A 159 8.50 -17.25 17.78
C LEU A 159 8.12 -15.89 17.14
N PRO A 160 8.16 -15.77 15.80
CA PRO A 160 7.68 -14.59 15.10
C PRO A 160 6.23 -14.34 15.49
N GLY A 161 5.97 -13.19 16.07
CA GLY A 161 4.68 -12.90 16.67
C GLY A 161 4.75 -11.63 17.50
N THR A 162 4.43 -10.52 16.86
CA THR A 162 3.65 -9.44 17.46
C THR A 162 2.55 -10.10 18.30
N ARG A 163 2.71 -10.13 19.64
CA ARG A 163 1.62 -10.51 20.54
C ARG A 163 0.60 -9.39 20.50
N CYS A 164 -0.30 -9.46 19.55
CA CYS A 164 -1.52 -8.67 19.53
C CYS A 164 -2.67 -9.64 19.63
N GLN A 165 -3.33 -9.66 20.79
CA GLN A 165 -4.66 -10.25 20.89
C GLN A 165 -5.70 -9.17 20.62
N THR A 166 -6.70 -9.57 19.84
CA THR A 166 -7.90 -8.87 19.38
C THR A 166 -8.50 -7.86 20.37
N PRO A 167 -9.03 -6.71 19.89
CA PRO A 167 -9.64 -5.68 20.72
C PRO A 167 -10.92 -6.17 21.40
N ALA A 168 -11.20 -5.52 22.53
CA ALA A 168 -12.46 -5.61 23.24
C ALA A 168 -13.58 -4.95 22.43
N ILE A 169 -14.70 -5.65 22.28
CA ILE A 169 -15.99 -5.04 21.97
C ILE A 169 -16.40 -4.23 23.22
N PRO A 170 -16.81 -2.95 23.10
CA PRO A 170 -17.39 -2.23 24.22
C PRO A 170 -18.60 -3.01 24.76
N ALA A 171 -18.60 -3.36 26.05
CA ALA A 171 -19.65 -4.15 26.70
C ALA A 171 -21.07 -3.52 26.64
N ALA A 172 -21.21 -2.33 26.03
CA ALA A 172 -22.47 -1.64 25.83
C ALA A 172 -23.27 -2.12 24.61
N GLU A 173 -22.70 -2.92 23.69
CA GLU A 173 -23.39 -3.37 22.46
C GLU A 173 -23.57 -4.90 22.36
N ILE A 174 -23.70 -5.60 23.49
CA ILE A 174 -23.98 -7.04 23.48
C ILE A 174 -25.50 -7.27 23.52
N ASP A 175 -26.06 -7.72 22.39
CA ASP A 175 -27.44 -8.21 22.31
C ASP A 175 -27.63 -9.43 23.24
N ARG A 176 -28.47 -9.24 24.27
CA ARG A 176 -28.76 -10.24 25.31
C ARG A 176 -29.49 -11.49 24.79
N ARG A 177 -29.87 -11.55 23.51
CA ARG A 177 -30.55 -12.71 22.92
C ARG A 177 -29.62 -13.90 22.63
N PHE A 178 -28.31 -13.73 22.68
CA PHE A 178 -27.35 -14.76 22.24
C PHE A 178 -26.62 -15.53 23.37
N GLY A 179 -27.04 -15.41 24.62
CA GLY A 179 -26.76 -16.44 25.65
C GLY A 179 -25.30 -16.60 26.11
N TYR A 180 -24.42 -15.62 25.89
CA TYR A 180 -23.04 -15.65 26.40
C TYR A 180 -22.97 -15.26 27.89
N ARG A 181 -22.08 -15.92 28.63
CA ARG A 181 -21.82 -15.61 30.04
C ARG A 181 -20.61 -14.67 30.15
N PRO A 182 -20.68 -13.60 30.96
CA PRO A 182 -19.57 -12.66 31.17
C PRO A 182 -18.28 -13.28 31.73
N SER A 183 -18.36 -14.50 32.28
CA SER A 183 -17.23 -15.26 32.81
C SER A 183 -16.30 -15.84 31.74
N ASP A 184 -16.68 -15.79 30.47
CA ASP A 184 -15.88 -16.32 29.36
C ASP A 184 -14.96 -15.25 28.73
N LEU A 185 -14.97 -14.02 29.27
CA LEU A 185 -14.12 -12.91 28.82
C LEU A 185 -12.85 -12.82 29.68
N PRO A 186 -11.65 -12.78 29.07
CA PRO A 186 -10.41 -12.55 29.80
C PRO A 186 -10.43 -11.20 30.55
N LEU A 187 -9.94 -11.22 31.78
CA LEU A 187 -9.72 -10.05 32.62
C LEU A 187 -8.28 -9.57 32.39
N GLU A 188 -8.12 -8.29 32.05
CA GLU A 188 -6.89 -7.50 31.89
C GLU A 188 -6.43 -7.21 30.43
N PRO A 189 -6.02 -5.94 30.14
CA PRO A 189 -5.55 -5.51 28.82
C PRO A 189 -4.05 -5.81 28.60
N GLU A 190 -3.69 -6.30 27.41
CA GLU A 190 -2.28 -6.44 26.99
C GLU A 190 -1.97 -5.46 25.84
N LYS A 191 -0.90 -4.69 25.99
CA LYS A 191 -0.42 -3.65 25.07
C LYS A 191 0.61 -4.28 24.14
N CYS A 192 0.41 -4.26 22.81
CA CYS A 192 1.47 -4.66 21.88
C CYS A 192 2.65 -3.68 22.04
N LEU A 193 3.74 -4.08 22.67
CA LEU A 193 4.95 -3.25 22.73
C LEU A 193 5.78 -3.52 21.48
N GLN A 194 5.37 -2.96 20.34
CA GLN A 194 6.24 -2.86 19.16
C GLN A 194 7.48 -2.07 19.54
N GLN A 195 8.66 -2.62 19.30
CA GLN A 195 9.91 -1.93 19.62
C GLN A 195 10.58 -1.47 18.33
N SER A 196 11.19 -0.29 18.38
CA SER A 196 11.89 0.30 17.24
C SER A 196 13.07 -0.55 16.76
N ASP A 197 13.64 -1.37 17.65
CA ASP A 197 14.80 -2.24 17.46
C ASP A 197 14.45 -3.69 17.10
N ASP A 198 13.15 -4.02 16.96
CA ASP A 198 12.72 -5.33 16.45
C ASP A 198 13.35 -5.61 15.08
N GLN A 199 13.88 -6.81 14.88
CA GLN A 199 14.64 -7.18 13.70
C GLN A 199 13.74 -7.73 12.60
N LEU A 200 14.03 -7.37 11.35
CA LEU A 200 13.34 -7.93 10.18
C LEU A 200 13.65 -9.44 10.04
N GLU A 201 12.60 -10.24 9.92
CA GLU A 201 12.66 -11.68 9.70
C GLU A 201 11.78 -12.07 8.51
N LEU A 202 12.36 -12.90 7.64
CA LEU A 202 11.74 -13.41 6.42
C LEU A 202 11.57 -14.92 6.54
N LEU A 203 10.38 -15.42 6.28
CA LEU A 203 10.10 -16.86 6.16
C LEU A 203 9.57 -17.16 4.77
N LEU A 204 10.36 -17.90 3.98
CA LEU A 204 9.98 -18.38 2.66
C LEU A 204 9.48 -19.84 2.74
N ILE A 205 8.26 -20.06 2.27
CA ILE A 205 7.67 -21.38 2.03
C ILE A 205 7.55 -21.61 0.53
N THR A 206 8.04 -22.75 0.05
CA THR A 206 7.82 -23.22 -1.33
C THR A 206 7.05 -24.54 -1.32
N ALA A 207 6.67 -25.04 -2.49
CA ALA A 207 5.92 -26.29 -2.64
C ALA A 207 6.61 -27.49 -1.95
N ASP A 208 7.94 -27.50 -1.92
CA ASP A 208 8.77 -28.59 -1.42
C ASP A 208 9.97 -28.06 -0.61
N GLY A 209 10.81 -28.95 -0.09
CA GLY A 209 11.99 -28.58 0.70
C GLY A 209 11.67 -28.20 2.14
N ASN A 210 12.62 -27.53 2.82
CA ASN A 210 12.44 -27.02 4.18
C ASN A 210 12.07 -25.53 4.14
N PRO A 211 11.32 -25.01 5.14
CA PRO A 211 11.12 -23.57 5.29
C PRO A 211 12.47 -22.85 5.39
N ILE A 212 12.58 -21.68 4.77
CA ILE A 212 13.80 -20.87 4.77
C ILE A 212 13.54 -19.65 5.64
N LEU A 213 14.17 -19.60 6.81
CA LEU A 213 14.13 -18.46 7.71
C LEU A 213 15.40 -17.62 7.55
N ARG A 214 15.24 -16.32 7.40
CA ARG A 214 16.36 -15.35 7.32
C ARG A 214 16.07 -14.19 8.25
N ARG A 215 17.00 -13.91 9.15
CA ARG A 215 16.98 -12.71 10.00
C ARG A 215 17.96 -11.69 9.43
N VAL A 216 17.52 -10.44 9.28
CA VAL A 216 18.27 -9.36 8.66
C VAL A 216 18.75 -8.40 9.75
N TYR A 217 19.90 -8.69 10.32
CA TYR A 217 20.43 -8.03 11.53
C TYR A 217 20.77 -6.53 11.36
N ASN A 218 20.88 -6.05 10.13
CA ASN A 218 21.12 -4.64 9.80
C ASN A 218 19.83 -3.93 9.33
N ALA A 219 18.67 -4.47 9.69
CA ALA A 219 17.37 -3.94 9.31
C ALA A 219 16.40 -4.05 10.50
N ASN A 220 16.41 -3.03 11.36
CA ASN A 220 15.40 -2.95 12.41
C ASN A 220 14.11 -2.28 11.93
N ARG A 221 13.05 -2.39 12.73
CA ARG A 221 11.73 -1.86 12.42
C ARG A 221 11.75 -0.37 12.10
N ALA A 222 12.42 0.45 12.92
CA ALA A 222 12.45 1.89 12.71
C ALA A 222 13.10 2.25 11.36
N GLU A 223 14.22 1.62 11.03
CA GLU A 223 14.96 1.82 9.78
C GLU A 223 14.15 1.39 8.57
N VAL A 224 13.63 0.16 8.58
CA VAL A 224 12.86 -0.40 7.47
C VAL A 224 11.62 0.46 7.18
N LEU A 225 10.90 0.87 8.22
CA LEU A 225 9.72 1.72 8.04
C LEU A 225 10.08 3.14 7.60
N ALA A 226 11.21 3.70 8.03
CA ALA A 226 11.68 5.00 7.55
C ALA A 226 12.07 4.97 6.07
N VAL A 227 12.76 3.91 5.62
CA VAL A 227 13.07 3.71 4.20
C VAL A 227 11.81 3.45 3.39
N THR A 228 10.83 2.72 3.93
CA THR A 228 9.52 2.49 3.28
C THR A 228 8.74 3.79 3.08
N ARG A 229 8.74 4.69 4.07
CA ARG A 229 8.10 6.02 3.93
C ARG A 229 8.79 6.88 2.88
N THR A 230 10.12 6.88 2.85
CA THR A 230 10.92 7.56 1.81
C THR A 230 10.63 6.95 0.43
N PHE A 231 10.57 5.63 0.41
CA PHE A 231 9.93 4.71 -0.55
C PHE A 231 8.83 5.37 -1.36
N HIS A 232 7.72 5.42 -0.65
CA HIS A 232 6.46 5.86 -1.17
C HIS A 232 6.46 7.36 -1.50
N ARG A 233 7.01 8.22 -0.62
CA ARG A 233 7.03 9.68 -0.84
C ARG A 233 7.70 10.07 -2.16
N THR A 234 8.82 9.42 -2.48
CA THR A 234 9.56 9.69 -3.72
C THR A 234 8.83 9.17 -4.97
N LEU A 235 8.08 8.07 -4.84
CA LEU A 235 7.26 7.53 -5.93
C LEU A 235 6.01 8.35 -6.24
N ILE A 236 5.32 8.88 -5.23
CA ILE A 236 4.02 9.53 -5.42
C ILE A 236 4.09 10.97 -5.88
N ASN A 237 5.28 11.59 -5.95
CA ASN A 237 5.41 12.99 -6.30
C ASN A 237 5.32 13.17 -7.83
N PRO A 238 4.20 13.68 -8.39
CA PRO A 238 4.03 13.82 -9.84
C PRO A 238 4.92 14.93 -10.43
N ARG A 239 5.58 15.75 -9.59
CA ARG A 239 6.51 16.79 -10.04
C ARG A 239 7.94 16.28 -10.23
N SER A 240 8.21 15.05 -9.82
CA SER A 240 9.55 14.42 -9.85
C SER A 240 9.59 13.17 -10.71
N LEU A 241 8.77 13.09 -11.78
CA LEU A 241 8.70 11.91 -12.65
C LEU A 241 9.97 11.69 -13.51
N ASP A 242 10.83 12.70 -13.60
CA ASP A 242 12.16 12.60 -14.23
C ASP A 242 13.26 12.23 -13.22
N ASP A 243 12.94 12.25 -11.93
CA ASP A 243 13.86 11.97 -10.84
C ASP A 243 14.00 10.45 -10.61
N LYS A 244 15.17 10.04 -10.13
CA LYS A 244 15.48 8.67 -9.73
C LYS A 244 15.68 8.53 -8.23
N ASP A 245 15.30 9.54 -7.44
CA ASP A 245 15.35 9.54 -5.97
C ASP A 245 14.70 8.32 -5.31
N TYR A 246 13.69 7.72 -5.95
CA TYR A 246 13.06 6.49 -5.48
C TYR A 246 13.96 5.25 -5.60
N LEU A 247 14.98 5.24 -6.45
CA LEU A 247 15.80 4.04 -6.69
C LEU A 247 16.63 3.65 -5.48
N LYS A 248 17.23 4.60 -4.77
CA LYS A 248 18.06 4.31 -3.59
C LYS A 248 17.26 3.58 -2.50
N PRO A 249 16.12 4.11 -2.02
CA PRO A 249 15.31 3.38 -1.05
C PRO A 249 14.67 2.10 -1.63
N ALA A 250 14.33 2.04 -2.94
CA ALA A 250 13.88 0.80 -3.59
C ALA A 250 14.92 -0.33 -3.54
N GLN A 251 16.20 0.01 -3.77
CA GLN A 251 17.32 -0.92 -3.74
C GLN A 251 17.62 -1.39 -2.32
N GLN A 252 17.57 -0.48 -1.34
CA GLN A 252 17.75 -0.85 0.07
C GLN A 252 16.68 -1.83 0.54
N LEU A 253 15.41 -1.56 0.20
CA LEU A 253 14.29 -2.46 0.54
C LEU A 253 14.40 -3.79 -0.19
N TYR A 254 14.84 -3.81 -1.45
CA TYR A 254 15.12 -5.05 -2.18
C TYR A 254 16.20 -5.89 -1.48
N GLN A 255 17.32 -5.25 -1.09
CA GLN A 255 18.42 -5.92 -0.39
C GLN A 255 18.00 -6.51 0.95
N TRP A 256 17.06 -5.88 1.66
CA TRP A 256 16.56 -6.41 2.92
C TRP A 256 15.47 -7.48 2.74
N LEU A 257 14.57 -7.34 1.77
CA LEU A 257 13.38 -8.19 1.66
C LEU A 257 13.53 -9.37 0.70
N ILE A 258 14.38 -9.24 -0.33
CA ILE A 258 14.52 -10.21 -1.42
C ILE A 258 15.94 -10.77 -1.49
N GLY A 259 16.96 -9.92 -1.29
CA GLY A 259 18.38 -10.29 -1.30
C GLY A 259 18.68 -11.60 -0.54
N PRO A 260 18.24 -11.77 0.73
CA PRO A 260 18.55 -12.95 1.53
C PRO A 260 17.87 -14.25 1.06
N LEU A 261 16.93 -14.15 0.11
CA LEU A 261 16.14 -15.27 -0.42
C LEU A 261 16.46 -15.56 -1.90
N GLU A 262 17.26 -14.74 -2.57
CA GLU A 262 17.45 -14.82 -4.02
C GLU A 262 17.97 -16.19 -4.49
N ALA A 263 18.91 -16.78 -3.74
CA ALA A 263 19.52 -18.04 -4.10
C ALA A 263 18.47 -19.15 -4.13
N GLU A 264 17.59 -19.18 -3.13
CA GLU A 264 16.51 -20.14 -2.99
C GLU A 264 15.40 -19.89 -4.02
N LEU A 265 15.03 -18.63 -4.28
CA LEU A 265 14.06 -18.26 -5.32
C LEU A 265 14.53 -18.74 -6.71
N LYS A 266 15.81 -18.50 -7.04
CA LYS A 266 16.43 -18.94 -8.32
C LYS A 266 16.53 -20.46 -8.40
N ALA A 267 17.01 -21.12 -7.34
CA ALA A 267 17.15 -22.58 -7.30
C ALA A 267 15.81 -23.30 -7.47
N ASN A 268 14.74 -22.77 -6.88
CA ASN A 268 13.38 -23.33 -7.00
C ASN A 268 12.62 -22.84 -8.24
N LYS A 269 13.23 -21.98 -9.05
CA LYS A 269 12.65 -21.39 -10.27
C LYS A 269 11.32 -20.68 -9.99
N ILE A 270 11.24 -19.96 -8.88
CA ILE A 270 10.02 -19.25 -8.49
C ILE A 270 9.69 -18.17 -9.53
N GLU A 271 8.42 -18.07 -9.90
CA GLU A 271 7.88 -17.11 -10.87
C GLU A 271 6.80 -16.22 -10.23
N SER A 272 6.16 -16.68 -9.16
CA SER A 272 5.12 -15.94 -8.43
C SER A 272 5.45 -15.85 -6.93
N LEU A 273 5.32 -14.64 -6.38
CA LEU A 273 5.55 -14.34 -4.97
C LEU A 273 4.28 -13.82 -4.31
N ILE A 274 3.86 -14.49 -3.24
CA ILE A 274 2.75 -14.06 -2.40
C ILE A 274 3.34 -13.54 -1.09
N PHE A 275 3.06 -12.29 -0.74
CA PHE A 275 3.54 -11.65 0.48
C PHE A 275 2.46 -11.61 1.55
N ALA A 276 2.82 -11.98 2.77
CA ALA A 276 2.05 -11.69 3.98
C ALA A 276 2.93 -10.82 4.88
N MET A 277 2.49 -9.59 5.18
CA MET A 277 3.36 -8.56 5.74
C MET A 277 2.82 -7.96 7.04
N ASP A 278 3.74 -7.67 7.94
CA ASP A 278 3.52 -6.95 9.19
C ASP A 278 3.17 -5.47 8.96
N GLN A 279 2.70 -4.82 10.02
CA GLN A 279 2.32 -3.40 10.01
C GLN A 279 3.45 -2.50 9.51
N GLY A 280 3.09 -1.53 8.67
CA GLY A 280 3.96 -0.54 8.05
C GLY A 280 4.54 -0.99 6.72
N LEU A 281 4.35 -2.26 6.35
CA LEU A 281 4.83 -2.84 5.09
C LEU A 281 3.70 -3.26 4.14
N ARG A 282 2.45 -3.27 4.60
CA ARG A 282 1.25 -3.66 3.83
C ARG A 282 0.91 -2.70 2.68
N SER A 283 1.48 -1.50 2.70
CA SER A 283 1.38 -0.47 1.66
C SER A 283 2.63 -0.35 0.79
N LEU A 284 3.59 -1.26 0.91
CA LEU A 284 4.85 -1.21 0.16
C LEU A 284 4.59 -1.49 -1.33
N PRO A 285 5.07 -0.64 -2.27
CA PRO A 285 4.95 -0.90 -3.71
C PRO A 285 5.97 -1.96 -4.14
N LEU A 286 5.67 -3.22 -3.79
CA LEU A 286 6.51 -4.41 -4.01
C LEU A 286 7.01 -4.53 -5.45
N ALA A 287 6.16 -4.22 -6.42
CA ALA A 287 6.48 -4.29 -7.84
C ALA A 287 7.69 -3.41 -8.23
N ALA A 288 7.91 -2.29 -7.52
CA ALA A 288 8.97 -1.33 -7.80
C ALA A 288 10.23 -1.50 -6.92
N LEU A 289 10.31 -2.53 -6.07
CA LEU A 289 11.60 -2.91 -5.46
C LEU A 289 12.60 -3.23 -6.58
N HIS A 290 13.87 -2.89 -6.40
CA HIS A 290 14.82 -2.86 -7.53
C HIS A 290 16.16 -3.52 -7.19
N ASP A 291 16.59 -4.49 -8.00
CA ASP A 291 17.81 -5.29 -7.78
C ASP A 291 19.11 -4.61 -8.27
N GLN A 292 19.06 -3.30 -8.49
CA GLN A 292 20.03 -2.45 -9.20
C GLN A 292 20.00 -2.57 -10.74
N LYS A 293 19.35 -3.58 -11.30
CA LYS A 293 19.22 -3.78 -12.76
C LYS A 293 17.76 -3.79 -13.24
N ASN A 294 16.88 -4.48 -12.55
CA ASN A 294 15.47 -4.69 -12.89
C ASN A 294 14.59 -4.43 -11.66
N TYR A 295 13.34 -4.08 -11.92
CA TYR A 295 12.30 -4.09 -10.90
C TYR A 295 11.88 -5.52 -10.54
N LEU A 296 11.39 -5.75 -9.32
CA LEU A 296 10.96 -7.06 -8.85
C LEU A 296 9.90 -7.68 -9.78
N VAL A 297 8.97 -6.86 -10.28
CA VAL A 297 7.91 -7.26 -11.21
C VAL A 297 8.45 -7.78 -12.55
N GLU A 298 9.67 -7.44 -12.94
CA GLU A 298 10.28 -7.98 -14.16
C GLU A 298 10.63 -9.46 -14.01
N ASN A 299 10.94 -9.89 -12.79
CA ASN A 299 11.32 -11.26 -12.50
C ASN A 299 10.15 -12.10 -11.97
N TYR A 300 9.23 -11.52 -11.19
CA TYR A 300 8.17 -12.27 -10.51
C TYR A 300 6.80 -11.59 -10.61
N SER A 301 5.72 -12.37 -10.72
CA SER A 301 4.38 -11.85 -10.40
C SER A 301 4.25 -11.69 -8.89
N VAL A 302 3.65 -10.60 -8.43
CA VAL A 302 3.57 -10.26 -6.99
C VAL A 302 2.12 -10.05 -6.55
N SER A 303 1.77 -10.59 -5.38
CA SER A 303 0.52 -10.27 -4.67
C SER A 303 0.75 -10.13 -3.17
N LEU A 304 -0.22 -9.51 -2.51
CA LEU A 304 -0.32 -9.39 -1.07
C LEU A 304 -1.52 -10.21 -0.58
N VAL A 305 -1.41 -10.83 0.59
CA VAL A 305 -2.53 -11.42 1.30
C VAL A 305 -2.54 -10.93 2.75
N PRO A 306 -3.72 -10.72 3.35
CA PRO A 306 -3.80 -10.38 4.77
C PRO A 306 -3.22 -11.54 5.62
N SER A 307 -3.69 -12.75 5.33
CA SER A 307 -3.13 -14.03 5.75
C SER A 307 -3.63 -15.10 4.78
N LEU A 308 -2.96 -16.25 4.68
CA LEU A 308 -3.48 -17.35 3.84
C LEU A 308 -4.74 -17.94 4.46
N SER A 309 -4.88 -17.88 5.78
CA SER A 309 -6.06 -18.32 6.52
C SER A 309 -7.32 -17.51 6.21
N LEU A 310 -7.17 -16.24 5.80
CA LEU A 310 -8.27 -15.35 5.40
C LEU A 310 -8.43 -15.24 3.87
N THR A 311 -7.63 -15.98 3.10
CA THR A 311 -7.70 -15.96 1.64
C THR A 311 -8.65 -17.05 1.15
N TYR A 312 -9.77 -16.66 0.54
CA TYR A 312 -10.69 -17.59 -0.08
C TYR A 312 -10.07 -18.13 -1.36
N SER A 313 -9.78 -19.43 -1.35
CA SER A 313 -9.26 -20.14 -2.50
C SER A 313 -10.38 -20.94 -3.16
N ARG A 314 -10.81 -20.50 -4.34
CA ARG A 314 -11.59 -21.33 -5.27
C ARG A 314 -11.05 -21.11 -6.66
N PHE A 315 -10.66 -22.21 -7.32
CA PHE A 315 -10.24 -22.10 -8.70
C PHE A 315 -11.43 -21.73 -9.59
N THR A 316 -11.40 -20.50 -10.10
CA THR A 316 -12.37 -20.01 -11.07
C THR A 316 -11.66 -19.51 -12.32
N HIS A 317 -12.18 -19.91 -13.48
CA HIS A 317 -11.76 -19.34 -14.77
C HIS A 317 -12.38 -17.96 -14.97
N VAL A 318 -11.64 -16.93 -14.57
CA VAL A 318 -12.06 -15.51 -14.67
C VAL A 318 -12.52 -15.13 -16.07
N GLN A 319 -11.92 -15.68 -17.13
CA GLN A 319 -12.18 -15.31 -18.54
C GLN A 319 -13.63 -15.54 -18.99
N SER A 320 -14.34 -16.46 -18.33
CA SER A 320 -15.74 -16.75 -18.61
C SER A 320 -16.73 -15.84 -17.86
N LEU A 321 -16.24 -15.10 -16.87
CA LEU A 321 -17.07 -14.31 -15.97
C LEU A 321 -17.54 -13.02 -16.64
N ARG A 322 -18.75 -12.60 -16.30
CA ARG A 322 -19.29 -11.32 -16.76
C ARG A 322 -18.83 -10.19 -15.86
N LEU A 323 -18.56 -9.04 -16.47
CA LEU A 323 -18.09 -7.84 -15.79
C LEU A 323 -19.22 -6.82 -15.62
N LEU A 324 -19.33 -6.23 -14.44
CA LEU A 324 -20.11 -5.02 -14.17
C LEU A 324 -19.14 -3.87 -13.91
N ALA A 325 -19.10 -2.91 -14.82
CA ALA A 325 -18.24 -1.73 -14.71
C ALA A 325 -19.09 -0.55 -14.26
N MET A 326 -18.71 0.17 -13.23
CA MET A 326 -19.43 1.37 -12.81
C MET A 326 -18.45 2.46 -12.40
N GLY A 327 -18.82 3.73 -12.54
CA GLY A 327 -17.91 4.81 -12.18
C GLY A 327 -18.52 6.20 -12.25
N ALA A 328 -17.82 7.15 -11.66
CA ALA A 328 -18.14 8.57 -11.71
C ALA A 328 -16.97 9.33 -12.34
N SER A 329 -17.26 10.15 -13.34
CA SER A 329 -16.27 11.02 -14.00
C SER A 329 -16.38 12.47 -13.54
N GLN A 330 -17.46 12.82 -12.84
CA GLN A 330 -17.77 14.17 -12.40
C GLN A 330 -18.08 14.16 -10.91
N PHE A 331 -17.60 15.17 -10.19
CA PHE A 331 -17.79 15.29 -8.74
C PHE A 331 -18.05 16.76 -8.35
N SER A 332 -18.88 16.98 -7.33
CA SER A 332 -19.16 18.32 -6.81
C SER A 332 -18.09 18.82 -5.83
N ASP A 333 -17.45 17.92 -5.11
CA ASP A 333 -16.55 18.18 -3.97
C ASP A 333 -15.14 17.59 -4.16
N LYS A 334 -14.86 17.02 -5.34
CA LYS A 334 -13.59 16.36 -5.68
C LYS A 334 -13.15 16.71 -7.09
N GLN A 335 -11.92 16.36 -7.43
CA GLN A 335 -11.42 16.48 -8.79
C GLN A 335 -12.14 15.50 -9.73
N ASP A 336 -12.62 16.02 -10.86
CA ASP A 336 -13.19 15.22 -11.94
C ASP A 336 -12.19 14.19 -12.50
N LEU A 337 -12.73 13.04 -12.91
CA LEU A 337 -12.00 11.93 -13.52
C LEU A 337 -12.54 11.70 -14.95
N PRO A 338 -12.26 12.62 -15.90
CA PRO A 338 -12.90 12.61 -17.22
C PRO A 338 -12.57 11.37 -18.07
N TRP A 339 -11.51 10.63 -17.75
CA TRP A 339 -11.10 9.42 -18.48
C TRP A 339 -11.85 8.16 -18.05
N VAL A 340 -12.54 8.18 -16.91
CA VAL A 340 -13.42 7.08 -16.43
C VAL A 340 -14.44 6.68 -17.50
N LYS A 341 -15.03 7.66 -18.20
CA LYS A 341 -15.98 7.39 -19.30
C LYS A 341 -15.33 6.53 -20.39
N VAL A 342 -14.09 6.82 -20.76
CA VAL A 342 -13.35 6.07 -21.79
C VAL A 342 -12.89 4.73 -21.28
N GLU A 343 -12.49 4.63 -20.01
CA GLU A 343 -12.12 3.37 -19.35
C GLU A 343 -13.27 2.38 -19.40
N LEU A 344 -14.44 2.74 -18.86
CA LEU A 344 -15.60 1.86 -18.79
C LEU A 344 -16.07 1.41 -20.18
N GLN A 345 -16.12 2.35 -21.14
CA GLN A 345 -16.49 2.05 -22.53
C GLN A 345 -15.47 1.14 -23.21
N THR A 346 -14.18 1.36 -22.98
CA THR A 346 -13.11 0.54 -23.57
C THR A 346 -13.17 -0.88 -23.03
N ILE A 347 -13.30 -1.05 -21.71
CA ILE A 347 -13.40 -2.36 -21.08
C ILE A 347 -14.60 -3.13 -21.64
N ILE A 348 -15.80 -2.56 -21.61
CA ILE A 348 -17.02 -3.30 -22.01
C ILE A 348 -17.14 -3.49 -23.53
N ASN A 349 -16.81 -2.48 -24.33
CA ASN A 349 -17.06 -2.56 -25.77
C ASN A 349 -15.95 -3.30 -26.53
N LYS A 350 -14.74 -3.42 -25.95
CA LYS A 350 -13.58 -3.96 -26.67
C LYS A 350 -12.89 -5.13 -25.98
N LEU A 351 -12.93 -5.22 -24.65
CA LEU A 351 -12.09 -6.16 -23.90
C LEU A 351 -12.89 -7.26 -23.20
N TRP A 352 -14.06 -6.95 -22.64
CA TRP A 352 -14.76 -7.85 -21.73
C TRP A 352 -16.28 -7.83 -21.87
N LYS A 353 -16.92 -8.99 -21.76
CA LYS A 353 -18.38 -9.11 -21.84
C LYS A 353 -19.02 -8.61 -20.55
N GLY A 354 -19.85 -7.57 -20.64
CA GLY A 354 -20.43 -6.97 -19.45
C GLY A 354 -21.44 -5.87 -19.70
N ASN A 355 -21.63 -5.04 -18.70
CA ASN A 355 -22.47 -3.85 -18.70
C ASN A 355 -21.70 -2.72 -17.99
N TYR A 356 -21.89 -1.47 -18.41
CA TYR A 356 -21.36 -0.33 -17.66
C TYR A 356 -22.41 0.71 -17.31
N PHE A 357 -22.16 1.46 -16.22
CA PHE A 357 -22.98 2.56 -15.74
C PHE A 357 -22.09 3.74 -15.30
N LEU A 358 -22.46 4.96 -15.68
CA LEU A 358 -21.66 6.16 -15.46
C LEU A 358 -22.49 7.21 -14.70
N ASN A 359 -21.83 8.01 -13.85
CA ASN A 359 -22.38 9.20 -13.17
C ASN A 359 -23.74 8.93 -12.51
N GLU A 360 -24.84 9.53 -12.97
CA GLU A 360 -26.18 9.40 -12.39
C GLU A 360 -26.70 7.95 -12.34
N SER A 361 -26.10 7.06 -13.13
CA SER A 361 -26.41 5.62 -13.09
C SER A 361 -25.46 4.81 -12.18
N PHE A 362 -24.42 5.42 -11.63
CA PHE A 362 -23.48 4.84 -10.68
C PHE A 362 -23.91 5.11 -9.23
N THR A 363 -25.05 4.52 -8.86
CA THR A 363 -25.63 4.60 -7.52
C THR A 363 -25.60 3.25 -6.81
N LEU A 364 -25.66 3.26 -5.47
CA LEU A 364 -25.69 2.04 -4.67
C LEU A 364 -26.93 1.19 -4.98
N GLU A 365 -28.09 1.84 -5.12
CA GLU A 365 -29.35 1.22 -5.54
C GLU A 365 -29.19 0.48 -6.88
N ASN A 366 -28.59 1.11 -7.89
CA ASN A 366 -28.40 0.45 -9.18
C ASN A 366 -27.39 -0.69 -9.09
N LEU A 367 -26.28 -0.54 -8.35
CA LEU A 367 -25.33 -1.64 -8.11
C LEU A 367 -26.03 -2.88 -7.53
N LYS A 368 -26.81 -2.69 -6.46
CA LYS A 368 -27.64 -3.74 -5.84
C LYS A 368 -28.62 -4.35 -6.86
N ALA A 369 -29.29 -3.52 -7.65
CA ALA A 369 -30.26 -3.97 -8.65
C ALA A 369 -29.61 -4.81 -9.77
N GLN A 370 -28.45 -4.41 -10.30
CA GLN A 370 -27.77 -5.16 -11.36
C GLN A 370 -27.26 -6.51 -10.86
N ARG A 371 -26.68 -6.57 -9.65
CA ARG A 371 -26.23 -7.84 -9.04
C ARG A 371 -27.38 -8.82 -8.80
N LYS A 372 -28.58 -8.33 -8.46
CA LYS A 372 -29.79 -9.17 -8.35
C LYS A 372 -30.28 -9.72 -9.69
N LYS A 373 -30.12 -8.96 -10.79
CA LYS A 373 -30.60 -9.38 -12.12
C LYS A 373 -29.77 -10.51 -12.72
N ARG A 374 -28.46 -10.53 -12.49
CA ARG A 374 -27.55 -11.55 -13.02
C ARG A 374 -26.27 -11.61 -12.20
N LYS A 375 -25.66 -12.80 -12.14
CA LYS A 375 -24.32 -12.98 -11.59
C LYS A 375 -23.27 -12.25 -12.44
N PHE A 376 -22.47 -11.42 -11.78
CA PHE A 376 -21.26 -10.80 -12.29
C PHE A 376 -20.10 -11.30 -11.44
N GLY A 377 -19.12 -11.94 -12.07
CA GLY A 377 -17.95 -12.44 -11.36
C GLY A 377 -16.85 -11.40 -11.22
N ILE A 378 -16.92 -10.31 -12.00
CA ILE A 378 -15.98 -9.19 -11.91
C ILE A 378 -16.77 -7.91 -11.70
N ILE A 379 -16.40 -7.14 -10.68
CA ILE A 379 -16.91 -5.79 -10.43
C ILE A 379 -15.74 -4.82 -10.62
N HIS A 380 -15.93 -3.81 -11.46
CA HIS A 380 -14.95 -2.76 -11.70
C HIS A 380 -15.55 -1.42 -11.32
N LEU A 381 -14.92 -0.72 -10.36
CA LEU A 381 -15.35 0.59 -9.88
C LEU A 381 -14.26 1.62 -10.22
N ALA A 382 -14.60 2.56 -11.10
CA ALA A 382 -13.73 3.65 -11.54
C ALA A 382 -14.23 4.97 -10.94
N THR A 383 -13.72 5.29 -9.75
CA THR A 383 -14.10 6.46 -8.95
C THR A 383 -13.05 6.68 -7.85
N HIS A 384 -13.14 7.79 -7.13
CA HIS A 384 -12.35 8.00 -5.91
C HIS A 384 -12.72 7.00 -4.82
N ALA A 385 -11.73 6.34 -4.23
CA ALA A 385 -11.89 5.62 -2.97
C ALA A 385 -10.78 6.00 -1.99
N GLN A 386 -11.08 5.99 -0.70
CA GLN A 386 -10.13 6.37 0.35
C GLN A 386 -10.10 5.34 1.47
N PHE A 387 -8.90 4.83 1.76
CA PHE A 387 -8.60 4.09 2.99
C PHE A 387 -8.05 5.06 4.02
N ASN A 388 -8.87 5.40 5.01
CA ASN A 388 -8.60 6.39 6.03
C ASN A 388 -8.18 5.73 7.36
N GLN A 389 -7.64 6.55 8.26
CA GLN A 389 -7.27 6.11 9.60
C GLN A 389 -8.51 5.80 10.45
N GLY A 390 -8.33 4.94 11.45
CA GLY A 390 -9.40 4.57 12.38
C GLY A 390 -10.25 3.41 11.87
N ALA A 391 -11.53 3.41 12.27
CA ALA A 391 -12.42 2.28 12.02
C ALA A 391 -12.76 2.14 10.52
N PRO A 392 -13.12 0.93 10.04
CA PRO A 392 -13.35 0.66 8.61
C PRO A 392 -14.38 1.59 7.94
N GLU A 393 -15.40 2.04 8.67
CA GLU A 393 -16.45 2.96 8.21
C GLU A 393 -15.93 4.38 7.86
N ASN A 394 -14.75 4.76 8.35
CA ASN A 394 -14.10 6.01 7.95
C ASN A 394 -13.60 5.95 6.50
N SER A 395 -13.42 4.74 5.97
CA SER A 395 -12.98 4.50 4.60
C SER A 395 -14.18 4.30 3.68
N TYR A 396 -14.09 4.80 2.45
CA TYR A 396 -15.25 4.80 1.56
C TYR A 396 -14.89 4.69 0.07
N ILE A 397 -15.88 4.26 -0.71
CA ILE A 397 -15.92 4.38 -2.17
C ILE A 397 -16.91 5.50 -2.51
N GLN A 398 -16.47 6.49 -3.28
CA GLN A 398 -17.33 7.59 -3.71
C GLN A 398 -18.28 7.11 -4.82
N MET A 399 -19.55 6.91 -4.51
CA MET A 399 -20.61 6.71 -5.49
C MET A 399 -21.06 8.08 -6.04
N TRP A 400 -21.97 8.09 -7.01
CA TRP A 400 -22.52 9.34 -7.53
C TRP A 400 -23.32 10.14 -6.49
N ASP A 401 -24.12 9.43 -5.71
CA ASP A 401 -25.13 9.98 -4.80
C ASP A 401 -24.73 9.92 -3.33
N GLU A 402 -23.78 9.06 -2.97
CA GLU A 402 -23.37 8.85 -1.58
C GLU A 402 -21.93 8.32 -1.45
N LYS A 403 -21.43 8.23 -0.21
CA LYS A 403 -20.20 7.53 0.11
C LYS A 403 -20.57 6.14 0.62
N LEU A 404 -20.13 5.10 -0.07
CA LEU A 404 -20.30 3.71 0.36
C LEU A 404 -19.18 3.36 1.35
N GLY A 405 -19.52 3.12 2.62
CA GLY A 405 -18.57 2.71 3.65
C GLY A 405 -17.96 1.34 3.32
N LEU A 406 -16.68 1.12 3.62
CA LEU A 406 -16.04 -0.16 3.31
C LEU A 406 -16.61 -1.33 4.14
N ASP A 407 -17.16 -1.08 5.31
CA ASP A 407 -17.90 -2.04 6.14
C ASP A 407 -19.19 -2.56 5.46
N GLU A 408 -19.78 -1.77 4.57
CA GLU A 408 -20.98 -2.16 3.81
C GLU A 408 -20.65 -3.00 2.56
N VAL A 409 -19.39 -3.02 2.14
CA VAL A 409 -18.95 -3.65 0.89
C VAL A 409 -19.08 -5.18 0.92
N GLU A 410 -18.91 -5.82 2.08
CA GLU A 410 -18.99 -7.29 2.21
C GLU A 410 -20.34 -7.83 1.74
N ASN A 411 -21.41 -7.26 2.29
CA ASN A 411 -22.80 -7.64 1.99
C ASN A 411 -23.13 -7.41 0.51
N LEU A 412 -22.37 -6.51 -0.13
CA LEU A 412 -22.53 -6.18 -1.53
C LEU A 412 -21.78 -7.08 -2.47
N PHE A 413 -20.76 -7.85 -2.08
CA PHE A 413 -19.98 -8.65 -3.03
C PHE A 413 -19.87 -10.14 -2.68
N SER A 414 -20.15 -10.52 -1.43
CA SER A 414 -20.19 -11.92 -0.99
C SER A 414 -21.26 -12.75 -1.70
N GLU A 415 -22.45 -12.21 -1.95
CA GLU A 415 -23.52 -12.93 -2.66
C GLU A 415 -24.30 -12.08 -3.69
N PRO A 416 -24.41 -12.51 -4.97
CA PRO A 416 -23.65 -13.61 -5.58
C PRO A 416 -22.14 -13.35 -5.60
N SER A 417 -21.34 -14.34 -5.21
CA SER A 417 -19.88 -14.22 -5.08
C SER A 417 -19.20 -13.55 -6.30
N VAL A 418 -18.33 -12.59 -5.97
CA VAL A 418 -17.45 -11.85 -6.88
C VAL A 418 -16.03 -12.41 -6.76
N GLU A 419 -15.43 -12.72 -7.90
CA GLU A 419 -14.10 -13.29 -8.03
C GLU A 419 -13.01 -12.21 -8.04
N LEU A 420 -13.33 -11.05 -8.63
CA LEU A 420 -12.39 -9.93 -8.74
C LEU A 420 -13.12 -8.60 -8.58
N LEU A 421 -12.73 -7.85 -7.56
CA LEU A 421 -13.05 -6.43 -7.41
C LEU A 421 -11.89 -5.60 -7.96
N VAL A 422 -12.16 -4.63 -8.84
CA VAL A 422 -11.16 -3.68 -9.32
C VAL A 422 -11.57 -2.28 -8.86
N LEU A 423 -10.67 -1.61 -8.14
CA LEU A 423 -10.84 -0.24 -7.69
C LEU A 423 -9.77 0.62 -8.39
N SER A 424 -10.17 1.35 -9.42
CA SER A 424 -9.24 1.97 -10.38
C SER A 424 -8.51 3.22 -9.87
N ALA A 425 -9.10 3.95 -8.90
CA ALA A 425 -8.55 5.20 -8.38
C ALA A 425 -8.71 5.31 -6.83
N CYS A 426 -8.10 4.38 -6.11
CA CYS A 426 -7.99 4.41 -4.65
C CYS A 426 -6.80 5.26 -4.16
N GLN A 427 -6.93 5.73 -2.93
CA GLN A 427 -5.84 6.28 -2.14
C GLN A 427 -5.79 5.60 -0.78
N THR A 428 -4.60 5.17 -0.38
CA THR A 428 -4.35 4.61 0.96
C THR A 428 -3.51 5.59 1.78
N ALA A 429 -3.90 5.83 3.04
CA ALA A 429 -3.11 6.64 3.95
C ALA A 429 -1.83 5.88 4.37
N LEU A 430 -0.70 6.22 3.74
CA LEU A 430 0.61 5.62 4.00
C LEU A 430 1.01 5.69 5.47
N GLY A 431 1.58 4.60 5.99
CA GLY A 431 2.22 4.57 7.31
C GLY A 431 1.24 4.63 8.47
N ASN A 432 -0.07 4.60 8.18
CA ASN A 432 -1.11 4.41 9.16
C ASN A 432 -1.55 2.93 9.16
N ARG A 433 -1.55 2.34 10.35
CA ARG A 433 -1.86 0.92 10.55
C ARG A 433 -3.27 0.57 10.06
N GLU A 434 -4.25 1.39 10.41
CA GLU A 434 -5.65 1.12 10.13
C GLU A 434 -5.96 1.21 8.63
N ALA A 435 -5.45 2.23 7.95
CA ALA A 435 -5.57 2.37 6.51
C ALA A 435 -4.89 1.21 5.76
N GLU A 436 -3.74 0.77 6.24
CA GLU A 436 -3.06 -0.42 5.73
C GLU A 436 -3.86 -1.71 5.94
N LEU A 437 -4.48 -1.87 7.11
CA LEU A 437 -5.37 -2.98 7.40
C LEU A 437 -6.60 -2.97 6.47
N GLY A 438 -7.21 -1.79 6.26
CA GLY A 438 -8.30 -1.62 5.30
C GLY A 438 -7.89 -2.02 3.88
N PHE A 439 -6.73 -1.55 3.41
CA PHE A 439 -6.23 -1.85 2.07
C PHE A 439 -5.84 -3.32 1.89
N ALA A 440 -4.96 -3.84 2.75
CA ALA A 440 -4.45 -5.21 2.67
C ALA A 440 -5.49 -6.26 3.09
N GLY A 441 -6.54 -5.83 3.78
CA GLY A 441 -7.72 -6.62 4.10
C GLY A 441 -8.86 -6.47 3.09
N SER A 442 -8.71 -5.66 2.04
CA SER A 442 -9.82 -5.25 1.16
C SER A 442 -10.57 -6.43 0.51
N ALA A 443 -9.87 -7.48 0.08
CA ALA A 443 -10.51 -8.68 -0.47
C ALA A 443 -11.32 -9.43 0.60
N PHE A 444 -10.74 -9.64 1.78
CA PHE A 444 -11.38 -10.28 2.92
C PHE A 444 -12.61 -9.50 3.40
N GLN A 445 -12.47 -8.18 3.53
CA GLN A 445 -13.54 -7.26 3.91
C GLN A 445 -14.64 -7.25 2.86
N ALA A 446 -14.31 -7.21 1.57
CA ALA A 446 -15.31 -7.22 0.52
C ALA A 446 -15.98 -8.60 0.34
N GLY A 447 -15.45 -9.67 0.93
CA GLY A 447 -15.95 -11.03 0.72
C GLY A 447 -15.73 -11.49 -0.73
N VAL A 448 -14.63 -11.06 -1.35
CA VAL A 448 -14.23 -11.43 -2.71
C VAL A 448 -12.92 -12.21 -2.69
N ASP A 449 -12.65 -12.97 -3.74
CA ASP A 449 -11.43 -13.78 -3.81
C ASP A 449 -10.18 -12.90 -3.99
N SER A 450 -10.29 -11.84 -4.80
CA SER A 450 -9.20 -10.86 -4.95
C SER A 450 -9.71 -9.44 -5.21
N THR A 451 -8.92 -8.47 -4.77
CA THR A 451 -9.09 -7.05 -5.06
C THR A 451 -7.84 -6.53 -5.77
N LEU A 452 -8.01 -5.91 -6.94
CA LEU A 452 -7.00 -5.05 -7.55
C LEU A 452 -7.28 -3.61 -7.14
N ALA A 453 -6.37 -2.98 -6.42
CA ALA A 453 -6.51 -1.60 -5.95
C ALA A 453 -5.20 -0.82 -6.09
N THR A 454 -5.30 0.51 -5.96
CA THR A 454 -4.14 1.41 -5.99
C THR A 454 -3.73 1.86 -4.58
N LEU A 455 -2.42 1.88 -4.34
CA LEU A 455 -1.80 2.36 -3.09
C LEU A 455 -1.93 3.89 -2.93
N TRP A 456 -1.88 4.63 -4.04
CA TRP A 456 -2.06 6.09 -4.08
C TRP A 456 -2.91 6.51 -5.27
N SER A 457 -3.35 7.77 -5.27
CA SER A 457 -4.05 8.36 -6.40
C SER A 457 -3.10 8.51 -7.59
N VAL A 458 -3.28 7.65 -8.59
CA VAL A 458 -2.57 7.72 -9.87
C VAL A 458 -3.34 8.66 -10.79
N SER A 459 -2.65 9.30 -11.74
CA SER A 459 -3.32 10.06 -12.80
C SER A 459 -4.38 9.21 -13.51
N ASP A 460 -5.52 9.81 -13.82
CA ASP A 460 -6.65 9.17 -14.52
C ASP A 460 -6.23 8.50 -15.85
N GLN A 461 -5.31 9.11 -16.61
CA GLN A 461 -4.75 8.54 -17.83
C GLN A 461 -3.90 7.28 -17.59
N GLY A 462 -3.12 7.28 -16.51
CA GLY A 462 -2.31 6.14 -16.08
C GLY A 462 -3.19 4.98 -15.66
N ALA A 463 -4.25 5.25 -14.88
CA ALA A 463 -5.24 4.25 -14.49
C ALA A 463 -5.91 3.63 -15.72
N LEU A 464 -6.44 4.44 -16.65
CA LEU A 464 -6.98 3.97 -17.93
C LEU A 464 -5.98 3.07 -18.68
N GLY A 465 -4.72 3.50 -18.78
CA GLY A 465 -3.68 2.74 -19.48
C GLY A 465 -3.45 1.37 -18.86
N LEU A 466 -3.32 1.31 -17.53
CA LEU A 466 -3.02 0.08 -16.82
C LEU A 466 -4.22 -0.86 -16.80
N THR A 467 -5.42 -0.38 -16.48
CA THR A 467 -6.61 -1.24 -16.41
C THR A 467 -7.01 -1.79 -17.79
N THR A 468 -6.87 -0.98 -18.85
CA THR A 468 -7.05 -1.44 -20.24
C THR A 468 -6.09 -2.59 -20.57
N GLU A 469 -4.81 -2.43 -20.23
CA GLU A 469 -3.81 -3.46 -20.48
C GLU A 469 -4.05 -4.70 -19.60
N PHE A 470 -4.40 -4.51 -18.33
CA PHE A 470 -4.71 -5.59 -17.38
C PHE A 470 -5.83 -6.48 -17.91
N TYR A 471 -6.99 -5.94 -18.29
CA TYR A 471 -8.09 -6.76 -18.82
C TYR A 471 -7.72 -7.50 -20.11
N ARG A 472 -6.85 -6.89 -20.91
CA ARG A 472 -6.35 -7.52 -22.14
C ARG A 472 -5.41 -8.68 -21.87
N GLN A 473 -4.61 -8.60 -20.81
CA GLN A 473 -3.73 -9.68 -20.36
C GLN A 473 -4.47 -10.74 -19.55
N LEU A 474 -5.48 -10.36 -18.77
CA LEU A 474 -6.32 -11.26 -17.97
C LEU A 474 -6.99 -12.36 -18.83
N ASN A 475 -7.25 -12.06 -20.11
CA ASN A 475 -7.80 -13.02 -21.06
C ASN A 475 -6.74 -13.96 -21.70
N LYS A 476 -5.46 -13.79 -21.38
CA LYS A 476 -4.32 -14.48 -21.99
C LYS A 476 -3.38 -15.16 -21.00
N THR A 477 -3.40 -14.72 -19.74
CA THR A 477 -2.51 -15.22 -18.68
C THR A 477 -3.24 -16.23 -17.79
N PRO A 478 -2.48 -17.11 -17.11
CA PRO A 478 -3.07 -18.13 -16.24
C PRO A 478 -3.64 -17.57 -14.92
N SER A 479 -3.10 -16.47 -14.40
CA SER A 479 -3.49 -15.86 -13.12
C SER A 479 -3.77 -14.35 -13.23
N LYS A 480 -4.42 -13.79 -12.20
CA LYS A 480 -4.71 -12.35 -12.07
C LYS A 480 -3.41 -11.59 -11.80
N THR A 481 -2.50 -12.14 -10.99
CA THR A 481 -1.17 -11.57 -10.72
C THR A 481 -0.30 -11.51 -11.95
N GLU A 482 -0.31 -12.54 -12.80
CA GLU A 482 0.45 -12.53 -14.04
C GLU A 482 -0.16 -11.56 -15.05
N ALA A 483 -1.50 -11.39 -15.06
CA ALA A 483 -2.14 -10.34 -15.86
C ALA A 483 -1.68 -8.95 -15.45
N LEU A 484 -1.61 -8.67 -14.13
CA LEU A 484 -1.13 -7.40 -13.58
C LEU A 484 0.35 -7.19 -13.92
N ARG A 485 1.19 -8.19 -13.70
CA ARG A 485 2.61 -8.16 -14.07
C ARG A 485 2.78 -7.82 -15.55
N GLN A 486 2.09 -8.51 -16.46
CA GLN A 486 2.19 -8.22 -17.89
C GLN A 486 1.76 -6.79 -18.23
N ALA A 487 0.78 -6.24 -17.52
CA ALA A 487 0.38 -4.84 -17.68
C ALA A 487 1.46 -3.86 -17.20
N GLN A 488 2.05 -4.12 -16.04
CA GLN A 488 3.16 -3.33 -15.49
C GLN A 488 4.38 -3.39 -16.42
N LEU A 489 4.73 -4.56 -16.97
CA LEU A 489 5.81 -4.71 -17.94
C LEU A 489 5.54 -3.97 -19.24
N ALA A 490 4.29 -3.97 -19.72
CA ALA A 490 3.92 -3.20 -20.90
C ALA A 490 4.08 -1.69 -20.67
N MET A 491 3.77 -1.19 -19.47
CA MET A 491 4.02 0.19 -19.08
C MET A 491 5.52 0.52 -18.99
N ILE A 492 6.30 -0.29 -18.27
CA ILE A 492 7.77 -0.16 -18.13
C ILE A 492 8.43 -0.06 -19.52
N ARG A 493 7.99 -0.88 -20.47
CA ARG A 493 8.54 -0.93 -21.85
C ARG A 493 8.01 0.17 -22.78
N GLY A 494 7.12 1.04 -22.32
CA GLY A 494 6.50 2.10 -23.13
C GLY A 494 5.50 1.60 -24.19
N ASN A 495 5.03 0.36 -24.04
CA ASN A 495 4.00 -0.24 -24.91
C ASN A 495 2.59 0.25 -24.55
N VAL A 496 2.43 0.84 -23.37
CA VAL A 496 1.23 1.58 -22.95
C VAL A 496 1.56 3.06 -22.93
N ARG A 497 0.89 3.85 -23.77
CA ARG A 497 1.13 5.30 -23.93
C ARG A 497 -0.04 5.98 -24.62
N ILE A 498 -0.19 7.28 -24.43
CA ILE A 498 -1.13 8.10 -25.21
C ILE A 498 -0.34 8.93 -26.21
N GLU A 499 -0.75 8.92 -27.48
CA GLU A 499 -0.12 9.73 -28.53
C GLU A 499 -1.11 9.96 -29.68
N ASN A 500 -1.19 11.20 -30.17
CA ASN A 500 -2.06 11.61 -31.28
C ASN A 500 -3.52 11.17 -31.06
N ASP A 501 -4.08 11.44 -29.87
CA ASP A 501 -5.46 11.12 -29.47
C ASP A 501 -5.79 9.61 -29.49
N HIS A 502 -4.77 8.78 -29.28
CA HIS A 502 -4.94 7.35 -29.15
C HIS A 502 -4.20 6.78 -27.94
N LEU A 503 -4.86 5.86 -27.24
CA LEU A 503 -4.24 4.96 -26.30
C LEU A 503 -3.65 3.77 -27.06
N TYR A 504 -2.36 3.54 -26.89
CA TYR A 504 -1.66 2.34 -27.32
C TYR A 504 -1.59 1.36 -26.14
N SER A 505 -1.89 0.09 -26.38
CA SER A 505 -1.83 -0.98 -25.37
C SER A 505 -1.41 -2.28 -26.08
N SER A 506 -0.15 -2.67 -25.84
CA SER A 506 0.72 -3.62 -26.58
C SER A 506 0.21 -4.07 -27.96
N GLY A 507 0.30 -3.16 -28.93
CA GLY A 507 -0.01 -3.42 -30.34
C GLY A 507 -1.47 -3.19 -30.75
N LYS A 508 -2.34 -2.77 -29.84
CA LYS A 508 -3.68 -2.25 -30.16
C LYS A 508 -3.72 -0.75 -29.97
N LYS A 509 -4.52 -0.09 -30.81
CA LYS A 509 -4.73 1.35 -30.85
C LYS A 509 -6.21 1.61 -30.57
N ILE A 510 -6.48 2.41 -29.53
CA ILE A 510 -7.83 2.78 -29.10
C ILE A 510 -7.97 4.28 -29.31
N ALA A 511 -8.87 4.68 -30.20
CA ALA A 511 -9.20 6.10 -30.39
C ALA A 511 -9.83 6.66 -29.12
N LEU A 512 -9.33 7.82 -28.70
CA LEU A 512 -9.88 8.60 -27.59
C LEU A 512 -10.95 9.55 -28.14
N SER A 513 -11.90 9.96 -27.30
CA SER A 513 -12.92 10.93 -27.71
C SER A 513 -12.31 12.30 -27.97
N SER A 514 -12.96 13.10 -28.82
CA SER A 514 -12.54 14.48 -29.11
C SER A 514 -12.51 15.38 -27.87
N GLU A 515 -13.31 15.04 -26.85
CA GLU A 515 -13.34 15.70 -25.53
C GLU A 515 -12.02 15.55 -24.75
N LEU A 516 -11.22 14.54 -25.09
CA LEU A 516 -9.95 14.21 -24.45
C LEU A 516 -8.74 14.41 -25.39
N SER A 517 -8.92 15.26 -26.41
CA SER A 517 -7.86 15.60 -27.35
C SER A 517 -6.94 16.70 -26.80
N GLY A 518 -5.68 16.72 -27.21
CA GLY A 518 -4.74 17.80 -26.88
C GLY A 518 -3.80 17.58 -25.69
N PHE A 519 -3.80 16.40 -25.07
CA PHE A 519 -2.87 16.05 -23.97
C PHE A 519 -1.45 15.68 -24.42
N GLY A 520 -1.15 15.80 -25.72
CA GLY A 520 0.16 15.49 -26.28
C GLY A 520 0.56 14.03 -26.11
N LYS A 521 1.87 13.77 -26.11
CA LYS A 521 2.44 12.44 -25.88
C LYS A 521 2.59 12.21 -24.38
N GLN A 522 1.94 11.17 -23.85
CA GLN A 522 2.05 10.74 -22.46
C GLN A 522 2.73 9.37 -22.38
N SER A 523 3.80 9.29 -21.60
CA SER A 523 4.51 8.04 -21.29
C SER A 523 4.16 7.58 -19.89
N PHE A 524 3.91 6.28 -19.73
CA PHE A 524 3.59 5.69 -18.43
C PHE A 524 4.70 4.76 -17.92
N THR A 525 5.94 5.00 -18.36
CA THR A 525 7.11 4.17 -18.02
C THR A 525 7.56 4.33 -16.56
N HIS A 526 7.29 5.49 -15.94
CA HIS A 526 7.69 5.76 -14.57
C HIS A 526 6.89 4.92 -13.54
N PRO A 527 7.50 4.40 -12.47
CA PRO A 527 6.80 3.56 -11.47
C PRO A 527 5.61 4.22 -10.78
N TYR A 528 5.57 5.55 -10.74
CA TYR A 528 4.39 6.31 -10.31
C TYR A 528 3.07 5.78 -10.91
N TYR A 529 3.09 5.37 -12.18
CA TYR A 529 1.90 4.93 -12.90
C TYR A 529 1.53 3.47 -12.66
N TRP A 530 2.52 2.58 -12.56
CA TRP A 530 2.30 1.14 -12.58
C TRP A 530 2.55 0.44 -11.25
N ALA A 531 3.39 1.00 -10.37
CA ALA A 531 3.71 0.41 -9.07
C ALA A 531 2.65 0.71 -8.00
N ALA A 532 1.72 1.62 -8.29
CA ALA A 532 0.58 1.89 -7.43
C ALA A 532 -0.37 0.69 -7.33
N PHE A 533 -0.46 -0.12 -8.39
CA PHE A 533 -1.42 -1.21 -8.47
C PHE A 533 -0.89 -2.47 -7.79
N LEU A 534 -1.68 -3.01 -6.89
CA LEU A 534 -1.38 -4.24 -6.16
C LEU A 534 -2.63 -5.12 -6.11
N LEU A 535 -2.42 -6.42 -6.34
CA LEU A 535 -3.45 -7.43 -6.14
C LEU A 535 -3.39 -7.93 -4.70
N VAL A 536 -4.53 -7.85 -4.01
CA VAL A 536 -4.74 -8.35 -2.65
C VAL A 536 -5.66 -9.57 -2.70
N GLY A 537 -5.27 -10.68 -2.07
CA GLY A 537 -6.04 -11.93 -2.04
C GLY A 537 -5.50 -13.00 -2.99
N ASP A 538 -6.39 -13.83 -3.53
CA ASP A 538 -6.04 -15.00 -4.34
C ASP A 538 -5.40 -14.60 -5.69
N PRO A 539 -4.28 -15.21 -6.12
CA PRO A 539 -3.51 -14.72 -7.26
C PRO A 539 -4.03 -15.03 -8.67
#